data_AF-A0A146G255-F1
#
_entry.id   AF-A0A146G255-F1
#
_cell.length_a   1.000
_cell.length_b   1.000
_cell.length_c   1.000
_cell.angle_alpha   90.00
_cell.angle_beta   90.00
_cell.angle_gamma   90.00
#
_symmetry.space_group_name_H-M   'P 1'
#
loop_
_entity.id
_entity.type
_entity.pdbx_description
1 polymer ?
#
loop_
_entity_poly.entity_id
_entity_poly.type
_entity_poly.pdbx_seq_one_letter_code
_entity_poly.pdbx_strand_id
1 'polypeptide(L)'
;MGRILCLLLLSLSPLIAADKYLVTVRLHAEGNSKGGDSFVAEIQLFNPQKKIFIEKVPIISEKDVVAFYPFPAQDNSGSIGAYFQLDANGTNKLEQHTTASRDTLDVVLINGRVGPAMQVDKKIKDGLLMVPTGFSPLEITQLQTKFPIIGKEKEFATQKKNAMTILKESERQKAAEAKEEAKKKNQKVISQ
;
A
#
# COMPACT_ATOMS: atom_id res chain seq x y z
N MET A 1 2.72 17.41 -60.05
CA MET A 1 1.72 17.73 -59.00
C MET A 1 1.83 16.70 -57.89
N GLY A 2 1.87 17.14 -56.63
CA GLY A 2 1.47 16.37 -55.45
C GLY A 2 2.38 15.22 -54.97
N ARG A 3 3.35 15.55 -54.12
CA ARG A 3 4.01 14.63 -53.18
C ARG A 3 2.98 14.07 -52.19
N ILE A 4 3.05 12.79 -51.80
CA ILE A 4 2.72 12.34 -50.43
C ILE A 4 3.66 11.18 -50.10
N LEU A 5 4.59 11.46 -49.20
CA LEU A 5 5.53 10.54 -48.57
C LEU A 5 4.92 10.14 -47.22
N CYS A 6 4.41 8.92 -47.10
CA CYS A 6 3.91 8.37 -45.83
C CYS A 6 5.09 8.06 -44.89
N LEU A 7 5.42 9.00 -44.01
CA LEU A 7 6.28 8.78 -42.85
C LEU A 7 5.52 7.93 -41.82
N LEU A 8 5.83 6.63 -41.77
CA LEU A 8 5.52 5.74 -40.66
C LEU A 8 6.33 6.17 -39.42
N LEU A 9 5.72 7.00 -38.57
CA LEU A 9 6.19 7.26 -37.22
C LEU A 9 5.93 6.00 -36.37
N LEU A 10 6.97 5.18 -36.17
CA LEU A 10 7.00 4.23 -35.06
C LEU A 10 6.91 5.05 -33.76
N SER A 11 5.74 5.06 -33.14
CA SER A 11 5.59 5.52 -31.77
C SER A 11 6.39 4.58 -30.86
N LEU A 12 7.58 5.01 -30.46
CA LEU A 12 8.35 4.38 -29.41
C LEU A 12 7.57 4.56 -28.10
N SER A 13 6.66 3.63 -27.80
CA SER A 13 6.00 3.60 -26.49
C SER A 13 7.09 3.38 -25.44
N PRO A 14 7.30 4.29 -24.48
CA PRO A 14 8.24 4.05 -23.40
C PRO A 14 7.74 2.81 -22.66
N LEU A 15 8.58 1.78 -22.61
CA LEU A 15 8.38 0.63 -21.73
C LEU A 15 8.34 1.21 -20.30
N ILE A 16 7.14 1.35 -19.75
CA ILE A 16 6.96 1.75 -18.36
C ILE A 16 7.66 0.66 -17.55
N ALA A 17 8.82 0.99 -17.01
CA ALA A 17 9.54 0.10 -16.11
C ALA A 17 8.61 -0.21 -14.94
N ALA A 18 8.13 -1.44 -14.85
CA ALA A 18 7.30 -1.89 -13.76
C ALA A 18 8.10 -1.69 -12.45
N ASP A 19 7.53 -0.94 -11.52
CA ASP A 19 8.15 -0.67 -10.23
C ASP A 19 8.29 -2.00 -9.47
N LYS A 20 9.54 -2.46 -9.31
CA LYS A 20 9.85 -3.82 -8.83
C LYS A 20 9.32 -4.07 -7.42
N TYR A 21 9.27 -3.04 -6.58
CA TYR A 21 8.89 -3.13 -5.17
C TYR A 21 7.57 -2.40 -4.95
N LEU A 22 6.47 -3.03 -5.38
CA LEU A 22 5.13 -2.51 -5.16
C LEU A 22 4.75 -2.58 -3.67
N VAL A 23 4.25 -1.46 -3.17
CA VAL A 23 3.54 -1.38 -1.90
C VAL A 23 2.30 -0.52 -2.12
N THR A 24 1.15 -1.01 -1.67
CA THR A 24 -0.13 -0.27 -1.78
C THR A 24 -0.71 -0.07 -0.40
N VAL A 25 -1.12 1.14 -0.11
CA VAL A 25 -1.86 1.51 1.10
C VAL A 25 -3.09 2.25 0.65
N ARG A 26 -4.27 1.70 0.94
CA ARG A 26 -5.53 2.22 0.44
C ARG A 26 -6.56 2.31 1.55
N LEU A 27 -7.15 3.49 1.70
CA LEU A 27 -8.26 3.72 2.63
C LEU A 27 -9.57 3.53 1.88
N HIS A 28 -10.42 2.64 2.38
CA HIS A 28 -11.71 2.33 1.80
C HIS A 28 -12.83 2.70 2.78
N ALA A 29 -13.90 3.29 2.27
CA ALA A 29 -15.11 3.55 3.05
C ALA A 29 -15.88 2.25 3.32
N GLU A 30 -16.63 2.22 4.42
CA GLU A 30 -17.67 1.23 4.63
C GLU A 30 -18.70 1.29 3.50
N GLY A 31 -18.93 0.14 2.87
CA GLY A 31 -19.85 -0.02 1.75
C GLY A 31 -21.25 -0.39 2.22
N ASN A 32 -22.24 -0.02 1.41
CA ASN A 32 -23.62 -0.45 1.63
C ASN A 32 -23.89 -1.75 0.85
N SER A 33 -24.35 -2.81 1.53
CA SER A 33 -24.70 -4.09 0.91
C SER A 33 -25.81 -3.99 -0.14
N LYS A 34 -26.60 -2.90 -0.14
CA LYS A 34 -27.63 -2.63 -1.17
C LYS A 34 -27.06 -2.03 -2.45
N GLY A 35 -25.78 -1.62 -2.48
CA GLY A 35 -25.12 -0.97 -3.61
C GLY A 35 -24.85 -1.87 -4.82
N GLY A 36 -25.12 -3.17 -4.71
CA GLY A 36 -24.84 -4.17 -5.74
C GLY A 36 -23.36 -4.55 -5.81
N ASP A 37 -23.08 -5.83 -6.10
CA ASP A 37 -21.75 -6.45 -6.02
C ASP A 37 -20.67 -5.81 -6.89
N SER A 38 -21.05 -4.93 -7.83
CA SER A 38 -20.10 -4.21 -8.68
C SER A 38 -19.32 -3.15 -7.92
N PHE A 39 -19.92 -2.52 -6.89
CA PHE A 39 -19.35 -1.35 -6.20
C PHE A 39 -18.74 -1.68 -4.83
N VAL A 40 -19.18 -2.77 -4.21
CA VAL A 40 -18.74 -3.17 -2.87
C VAL A 40 -18.05 -4.53 -2.87
N ALA A 41 -17.17 -4.74 -1.89
CA ALA A 41 -16.55 -6.03 -1.62
C ALA A 41 -16.80 -6.42 -0.15
N GLU A 42 -17.18 -7.68 0.09
CA GLU A 42 -17.24 -8.22 1.45
C GLU A 42 -15.82 -8.52 1.95
N ILE A 43 -15.50 -8.09 3.16
CA ILE A 43 -14.24 -8.39 3.85
C ILE A 43 -14.50 -8.87 5.28
N GLN A 44 -13.54 -9.61 5.82
CA GLN A 44 -13.52 -10.02 7.21
C GLN A 44 -12.55 -9.12 7.98
N LEU A 45 -13.07 -8.39 8.97
CA LEU A 45 -12.24 -7.67 9.94
C LEU A 45 -11.64 -8.66 10.94
N PHE A 46 -10.46 -8.33 11.47
CA PHE A 46 -9.78 -9.13 12.48
C PHE A 46 -10.01 -8.62 13.90
N ASN A 47 -10.28 -7.32 14.07
CA ASN A 47 -10.54 -6.70 15.37
C ASN A 47 -11.47 -5.49 15.24
N PRO A 48 -12.76 -5.59 15.63
CA PRO A 48 -13.45 -6.82 16.04
C PRO A 48 -13.62 -7.80 14.88
N GLN A 49 -13.77 -9.09 15.16
CA GLN A 49 -14.09 -10.06 14.11
C GLN A 49 -15.52 -9.85 13.61
N LYS A 50 -15.65 -9.19 12.45
CA LYS A 50 -16.94 -8.88 11.82
C LYS A 50 -16.80 -8.88 10.30
N LYS A 51 -17.78 -9.43 9.60
CA LYS A 51 -17.93 -9.24 8.15
C LYS A 51 -18.57 -7.89 7.87
N ILE A 52 -17.96 -7.12 6.99
CA ILE A 52 -18.51 -5.86 6.50
C ILE A 52 -18.33 -5.75 4.99
N PHE A 53 -19.03 -4.81 4.39
CA PHE A 53 -18.77 -4.39 3.02
C PHE A 53 -17.89 -3.15 3.03
N ILE A 54 -17.00 -3.04 2.06
CA ILE A 54 -16.25 -1.82 1.77
C ILE A 54 -16.48 -1.40 0.32
N GLU A 55 -16.40 -0.11 0.03
CA GLU A 55 -16.38 0.36 -1.36
C GLU A 55 -15.09 -0.10 -2.06
N LYS A 56 -15.19 -0.58 -3.31
CA LYS A 56 -14.02 -1.04 -4.07
C LYS A 56 -13.10 0.11 -4.48
N VAL A 57 -13.65 1.30 -4.68
CA VAL A 57 -12.88 2.50 -4.99
C VAL A 57 -12.30 3.04 -3.68
N PRO A 58 -10.98 3.22 -3.56
CA PRO A 58 -10.41 3.80 -2.36
C PRO A 58 -10.66 5.31 -2.31
N ILE A 59 -10.87 5.83 -1.10
CA ILE A 59 -10.90 7.27 -0.80
C ILE A 59 -9.49 7.84 -1.02
N ILE A 60 -8.51 7.21 -0.37
CA ILE A 60 -7.09 7.58 -0.40
C ILE A 60 -6.29 6.41 -0.93
N SER A 61 -5.36 6.71 -1.82
CA SER A 61 -4.42 5.73 -2.38
C SER A 61 -2.98 6.20 -2.22
N GLU A 62 -2.05 5.32 -2.53
CA GLU A 62 -0.62 5.60 -2.62
C GLU A 62 -0.27 6.78 -3.54
N LYS A 63 -1.15 7.14 -4.48
CA LYS A 63 -0.94 8.28 -5.40
C LYS A 63 -1.14 9.63 -4.72
N ASP A 64 -1.87 9.64 -3.60
CA ASP A 64 -2.19 10.84 -2.85
C ASP A 64 -1.14 11.11 -1.74
N VAL A 65 -0.11 10.27 -1.60
CA VAL A 65 0.91 10.32 -0.54
C VAL A 65 2.18 11.03 -1.03
N VAL A 66 2.72 11.94 -0.21
CA VAL A 66 3.98 12.65 -0.49
C VAL A 66 5.12 12.26 0.43
N ALA A 67 4.83 11.84 1.66
CA ALA A 67 5.79 11.40 2.64
C ALA A 67 5.12 10.49 3.67
N PHE A 68 5.89 9.76 4.46
CA PHE A 68 5.34 8.93 5.53
C PHE A 68 6.26 8.89 6.75
N TYR A 69 5.75 8.47 7.90
CA TYR A 69 6.54 8.29 9.11
C TYR A 69 6.13 7.00 9.82
N PRO A 70 7.00 5.97 9.86
CA PRO A 70 6.71 4.73 10.57
C PRO A 70 6.90 4.89 12.08
N PHE A 71 6.08 4.21 12.87
CA PHE A 71 6.18 4.15 14.32
C PHE A 71 5.80 2.75 14.85
N PRO A 72 6.35 2.30 16.01
CA PRO A 72 5.95 1.03 16.60
C PRO A 72 4.44 1.03 16.94
N ALA A 73 3.71 0.00 16.52
CA ALA A 73 2.28 -0.11 16.84
C ALA A 73 2.09 -0.26 18.37
N GLN A 74 1.05 0.38 18.91
CA GLN A 74 0.76 0.39 20.35
C GLN A 74 -0.08 -0.82 20.82
N ASP A 75 -0.47 -1.70 19.90
CA ASP A 75 -1.34 -2.86 20.15
C ASP A 75 -0.57 -4.12 20.60
N ASN A 76 0.73 -4.00 20.90
CA ASN A 76 1.64 -5.09 21.24
C ASN A 76 1.71 -6.23 20.19
N SER A 77 1.24 -6.00 18.97
CA SER A 77 1.31 -6.98 17.87
C SER A 77 2.74 -7.19 17.35
N GLY A 78 3.67 -6.30 17.71
CA GLY A 78 5.00 -6.23 17.11
C GLY A 78 4.99 -5.69 15.67
N SER A 79 3.84 -5.25 15.16
CA SER A 79 3.74 -4.63 13.85
C SER A 79 4.07 -3.13 13.92
N ILE A 80 4.08 -2.50 12.75
CA ILE A 80 4.44 -1.09 12.57
C ILE A 80 3.17 -0.34 12.14
N GLY A 81 2.95 0.83 12.74
CA GLY A 81 2.01 1.84 12.26
C GLY A 81 2.73 2.90 11.43
N ALA A 82 1.98 3.72 10.71
CA ALA A 82 2.55 4.82 9.93
C ALA A 82 1.60 6.01 9.82
N TYR A 83 2.19 7.21 9.86
CA TYR A 83 1.53 8.41 9.35
C TYR A 83 1.85 8.57 7.87
N PHE A 84 0.86 8.96 7.08
CA PHE A 84 1.01 9.30 5.67
C PHE A 84 0.64 10.77 5.49
N GLN A 85 1.62 11.56 5.05
CA GLN A 85 1.38 12.92 4.63
C GLN A 85 0.83 12.90 3.21
N LEU A 86 -0.34 13.50 3.04
CA LEU A 86 -1.04 13.57 1.78
C LEU A 86 -0.67 14.85 1.01
N ASP A 87 -0.80 14.80 -0.31
CA ASP A 87 -0.80 16.02 -1.13
C ASP A 87 -2.09 16.82 -0.93
N ALA A 88 -2.22 17.96 -1.64
CA ALA A 88 -3.40 18.81 -1.53
C ALA A 88 -4.70 18.09 -1.97
N ASN A 89 -4.62 17.22 -2.97
CA ASN A 89 -5.78 16.47 -3.47
C ASN A 89 -6.21 15.39 -2.48
N GLY A 90 -5.26 14.61 -1.96
CA GLY A 90 -5.48 13.64 -0.89
C GLY A 90 -6.03 14.27 0.38
N THR A 91 -5.48 15.42 0.77
CA THR A 91 -5.96 16.20 1.93
C THR A 91 -7.43 16.58 1.75
N ASN A 92 -7.79 17.13 0.58
CA ASN A 92 -9.18 17.50 0.28
C ASN A 92 -10.12 16.28 0.28
N LYS A 93 -9.71 15.16 -0.32
CA LYS A 93 -10.50 13.91 -0.32
C LYS A 93 -10.74 13.41 1.10
N LEU A 94 -9.69 13.37 1.93
CA LEU A 94 -9.79 12.91 3.31
C LEU A 94 -10.68 13.85 4.14
N GLU A 95 -10.54 15.16 3.95
CA GLU A 95 -11.38 16.15 4.62
C GLU A 95 -12.86 16.01 4.24
N GLN A 96 -13.14 15.87 2.95
CA GLN A 96 -14.51 15.69 2.44
C GLN A 96 -15.14 14.40 2.99
N HIS A 97 -14.42 13.28 2.89
CA HIS A 97 -14.87 11.99 3.37
C HIS A 97 -15.15 12.01 4.88
N THR A 98 -14.18 12.45 5.69
CA THR A 98 -14.34 12.48 7.15
C THR A 98 -15.37 13.51 7.64
N THR A 99 -15.80 14.43 6.77
CA THR A 99 -16.94 15.32 7.04
C THR A 99 -18.28 14.64 6.72
N ALA A 100 -18.36 13.91 5.60
CA ALA A 100 -19.61 13.35 5.08
C ALA A 100 -19.98 11.99 5.71
N SER A 101 -18.98 11.19 6.09
CA SER A 101 -19.14 9.79 6.49
C SER A 101 -18.88 9.61 7.99
N ARG A 102 -19.46 10.47 8.83
CA ARG A 102 -19.28 10.35 10.28
C ARG A 102 -19.95 9.09 10.82
N ASP A 103 -19.35 8.53 11.87
CA ASP A 103 -19.82 7.33 12.56
C ASP A 103 -19.84 6.05 11.69
N THR A 104 -19.18 6.07 10.53
CA THR A 104 -18.92 4.87 9.71
C THR A 104 -17.52 4.32 9.98
N LEU A 105 -17.25 3.12 9.45
CA LEU A 105 -15.91 2.55 9.44
C LEU A 105 -15.15 2.91 8.17
N ASP A 106 -13.85 3.17 8.33
CA ASP A 106 -12.87 3.15 7.26
C ASP A 106 -11.94 1.95 7.44
N VAL A 107 -11.57 1.31 6.34
CA VAL A 107 -10.67 0.16 6.37
C VAL A 107 -9.44 0.43 5.52
N VAL A 108 -8.27 0.16 6.10
CA VAL A 108 -7.02 0.24 5.37
C VAL A 108 -6.70 -1.12 4.78
N LEU A 109 -6.46 -1.18 3.47
CA LEU A 109 -5.86 -2.33 2.81
C LEU A 109 -4.37 -2.09 2.58
N ILE A 110 -3.55 -2.99 3.09
CA ILE A 110 -2.08 -2.98 2.94
C ILE A 110 -1.73 -4.15 2.02
N ASN A 111 -1.26 -3.86 0.79
CA ASN A 111 -1.02 -4.89 -0.24
C ASN A 111 -2.22 -5.83 -0.48
N GLY A 112 -3.44 -5.30 -0.38
CA GLY A 112 -4.69 -6.07 -0.50
C GLY A 112 -5.07 -6.87 0.75
N ARG A 113 -4.19 -6.96 1.76
CA ARG A 113 -4.51 -7.53 3.07
C ARG A 113 -5.31 -6.54 3.90
N VAL A 114 -6.38 -7.02 4.54
CA VAL A 114 -7.18 -6.23 5.47
C VAL A 114 -6.31 -5.83 6.67
N GLY A 115 -6.10 -4.53 6.81
CA GLY A 115 -5.39 -3.90 7.92
C GLY A 115 -6.37 -3.41 9.00
N PRO A 116 -6.05 -2.31 9.70
CA PRO A 116 -6.93 -1.78 10.73
C PRO A 116 -8.24 -1.21 10.13
N ALA A 117 -9.32 -1.41 10.88
CA ALA A 117 -10.56 -0.65 10.72
C ALA A 117 -10.57 0.50 11.74
N MET A 118 -10.97 1.68 11.30
CA MET A 118 -10.97 2.92 12.08
C MET A 118 -12.35 3.57 11.99
N GLN A 119 -12.87 4.05 13.11
CA GLN A 119 -14.11 4.81 13.09
C GLN A 119 -13.85 6.24 12.65
N VAL A 120 -14.71 6.77 11.78
CA VAL A 120 -14.68 8.17 11.37
C VAL A 120 -15.37 9.02 12.44
N ASP A 121 -14.59 9.46 13.43
CA ASP A 121 -15.09 10.17 14.62
C ASP A 121 -15.02 11.70 14.49
N LYS A 122 -14.07 12.21 13.70
CA LYS A 122 -13.80 13.63 13.52
C LYS A 122 -13.38 13.97 12.10
N LYS A 123 -13.57 15.24 11.76
CA LYS A 123 -13.07 15.84 10.53
C LYS A 123 -11.55 15.96 10.59
N ILE A 124 -10.86 15.47 9.57
CA ILE A 124 -9.39 15.57 9.43
C ILE A 124 -9.06 16.62 8.36
N LYS A 125 -8.22 17.61 8.69
CA LYS A 125 -7.86 18.73 7.79
C LYS A 125 -6.37 18.94 7.62
N ASP A 126 -5.55 18.26 8.42
CA ASP A 126 -4.09 18.43 8.45
C ASP A 126 -3.38 17.65 7.34
N GLY A 127 -4.12 16.89 6.53
CA GLY A 127 -3.56 16.07 5.46
C GLY A 127 -2.76 14.87 5.97
N LEU A 128 -2.97 14.46 7.23
CA LEU A 128 -2.31 13.30 7.82
C LEU A 128 -3.29 12.13 7.96
N LEU A 129 -3.03 11.07 7.20
CA LEU A 129 -3.69 9.78 7.40
C LEU A 129 -2.85 8.95 8.38
N MET A 130 -3.39 8.65 9.56
CA MET A 130 -2.78 7.72 10.50
C MET A 130 -3.27 6.31 10.24
N VAL A 131 -2.35 5.35 10.11
CA VAL A 131 -2.63 3.92 10.09
C VAL A 131 -1.97 3.31 11.34
N PRO A 132 -2.74 2.90 12.36
CA PRO A 132 -2.19 2.63 13.69
C PRO A 132 -1.31 1.37 13.79
N THR A 133 -1.48 0.42 12.86
CA THR A 133 -0.89 -0.91 12.93
C THR A 133 -0.95 -1.61 11.57
N GLY A 134 -0.31 -2.78 11.46
CA GLY A 134 -0.55 -3.73 10.37
C GLY A 134 0.53 -3.79 9.28
N PHE A 135 1.58 -2.95 9.35
CA PHE A 135 2.74 -3.04 8.46
C PHE A 135 3.79 -4.00 9.01
N SER A 136 4.34 -4.81 8.12
CA SER A 136 5.56 -5.59 8.36
C SER A 136 6.82 -4.75 8.12
N PRO A 137 7.99 -5.15 8.68
CA PRO A 137 9.25 -4.46 8.41
C PRO A 137 9.58 -4.37 6.91
N LEU A 138 9.27 -5.42 6.14
CA LEU A 138 9.51 -5.45 4.70
C LEU A 138 8.64 -4.43 3.95
N GLU A 139 7.38 -4.29 4.33
CA GLU A 139 6.47 -3.29 3.74
C GLU A 139 6.92 -1.86 4.06
N ILE A 140 7.45 -1.62 5.26
CA ILE A 140 8.08 -0.33 5.59
C ILE A 140 9.30 -0.08 4.71
N THR A 141 10.16 -1.08 4.49
CA THR A 141 11.29 -0.94 3.56
C THR A 141 10.82 -0.66 2.14
N GLN A 142 9.73 -1.28 1.68
CA GLN A 142 9.15 -0.97 0.37
C GLN A 142 8.65 0.49 0.31
N LEU A 143 7.96 0.98 1.34
CA LEU A 143 7.54 2.38 1.44
C LEU A 143 8.73 3.34 1.36
N GLN A 144 9.84 3.00 2.02
CA GLN A 144 11.08 3.78 1.98
C GLN A 144 11.70 3.90 0.57
N THR A 145 11.35 3.03 -0.38
CA THR A 145 11.78 3.17 -1.77
C THR A 145 10.95 4.20 -2.57
N LYS A 146 9.75 4.53 -2.08
CA LYS A 146 8.75 5.33 -2.78
C LYS A 146 8.54 6.71 -2.18
N PHE A 147 8.58 6.81 -0.86
CA PHE A 147 8.24 8.02 -0.13
C PHE A 147 9.37 8.41 0.83
N PRO A 148 9.71 9.70 0.95
CA PRO A 148 10.59 10.19 2.01
C PRO A 148 9.97 9.98 3.39
N ILE A 149 10.83 9.85 4.41
CA ILE A 149 10.40 10.00 5.79
C ILE A 149 10.05 11.48 6.04
N ILE A 150 8.90 11.75 6.68
CA ILE A 150 8.48 13.11 7.05
C ILE A 150 9.61 13.81 7.83
N GLY A 151 10.00 15.00 7.36
CA GLY A 151 11.08 15.80 7.93
C GLY A 151 12.50 15.41 7.48
N LYS A 152 12.63 14.39 6.60
CA LYS A 152 13.90 13.89 6.06
C LYS A 152 13.90 13.81 4.52
N GLU A 153 13.18 14.72 3.87
CA GLU A 153 12.97 14.70 2.41
C GLU A 153 14.30 14.79 1.64
N LYS A 154 15.28 15.54 2.17
CA LYS A 154 16.62 15.67 1.58
C LYS A 154 17.43 14.37 1.57
N GLU A 155 17.09 13.42 2.46
CA GLU A 155 17.80 12.14 2.60
C GLU A 155 17.17 11.04 1.73
N PHE A 156 16.10 11.34 0.99
CA PHE A 156 15.31 10.33 0.29
C PHE A 156 16.12 9.47 -0.70
N ALA A 157 17.06 10.08 -1.44
CA ALA A 157 17.89 9.32 -2.39
C ALA A 157 18.73 8.25 -1.68
N THR A 158 19.33 8.59 -0.55
CA THR A 158 20.13 7.66 0.27
C THR A 158 19.24 6.60 0.92
N GLN A 159 18.12 7.02 1.50
CA GLN A 159 17.10 6.12 2.07
C GLN A 159 16.65 5.09 1.03
N LYS A 160 16.25 5.54 -0.15
CA LYS A 160 15.77 4.69 -1.26
C LYS A 160 16.83 3.69 -1.70
N LYS A 161 18.10 4.12 -1.81
CA LYS A 161 19.22 3.22 -2.14
C LYS A 161 19.39 2.13 -1.09
N ASN A 162 19.39 2.50 0.19
CA ASN A 162 19.54 1.56 1.29
C ASN A 162 18.38 0.56 1.34
N ALA A 163 17.15 1.04 1.20
CA ALA A 163 15.95 0.22 1.14
C ALA A 163 16.00 -0.78 -0.02
N MET A 164 16.43 -0.36 -1.22
CA MET A 164 16.60 -1.29 -2.35
C MET A 164 17.65 -2.37 -2.09
N THR A 165 18.74 -2.04 -1.39
CA THR A 165 19.77 -3.03 -1.03
C THR A 165 19.19 -4.09 -0.09
N ILE A 166 18.48 -3.65 0.97
CA ILE A 166 17.82 -4.54 1.94
C ILE A 166 16.81 -5.46 1.22
N LEU A 167 16.00 -4.91 0.32
CA LEU A 167 15.02 -5.69 -0.43
C LEU A 167 15.67 -6.73 -1.35
N LYS A 168 16.76 -6.37 -2.04
CA LYS A 168 17.53 -7.32 -2.87
C LYS A 168 18.15 -8.44 -2.04
N GLU A 169 18.66 -8.13 -0.85
CA GLU A 169 19.22 -9.11 0.07
C GLU A 169 18.14 -10.06 0.59
N SER A 170 16.99 -9.53 0.99
CA SER A 170 15.84 -10.35 1.42
C SER A 170 15.35 -11.29 0.32
N GLU A 171 15.29 -10.84 -0.94
CA GLU A 171 14.96 -11.71 -2.08
C GLU A 171 15.99 -12.84 -2.27
N ARG A 172 17.29 -12.54 -2.16
CA ARG A 172 18.36 -13.53 -2.28
C ARG A 172 18.30 -14.58 -1.18
N GLN A 173 18.03 -14.15 0.07
CA GLN A 173 17.87 -15.05 1.21
C GLN A 173 16.67 -15.98 1.00
N LYS A 174 15.50 -15.44 0.68
CA LYS A 174 14.30 -16.25 0.38
C LYS A 174 14.53 -17.26 -0.75
N ALA A 175 15.26 -16.86 -1.80
CA ALA A 175 15.59 -17.75 -2.90
C ALA A 175 16.59 -18.85 -2.50
N ALA A 176 17.53 -18.57 -1.60
CA ALA A 176 18.47 -19.56 -1.08
C ALA A 176 17.75 -20.58 -0.17
N GLU A 177 16.90 -20.10 0.74
CA GLU A 177 16.07 -20.92 1.63
C GLU A 177 15.14 -21.84 0.83
N ALA A 178 14.43 -21.32 -0.17
CA ALA A 178 13.55 -22.11 -1.03
C ALA A 178 14.31 -23.21 -1.80
N LYS A 179 15.54 -22.91 -2.28
CA LYS A 179 16.40 -23.92 -2.93
C LYS A 179 16.85 -25.00 -1.96
N GLU A 180 17.17 -24.64 -0.72
CA GLU A 180 17.57 -25.59 0.32
C GLU A 180 16.40 -26.49 0.73
N GLU A 181 15.20 -25.91 0.93
CA GLU A 181 13.98 -26.66 1.21
C GLU A 181 13.61 -27.62 0.07
N ALA A 182 13.75 -27.19 -1.19
CA ALA A 182 13.51 -28.04 -2.35
C ALA A 182 14.50 -29.23 -2.40
N LYS A 183 15.79 -29.00 -2.09
CA LYS A 183 16.79 -30.08 -1.99
C LYS A 183 16.45 -31.07 -0.88
N LYS A 184 16.07 -30.58 0.31
CA LYS A 184 15.66 -31.41 1.46
C LYS A 184 14.43 -32.27 1.13
N LYS A 185 13.43 -31.70 0.44
CA LYS A 185 12.24 -32.44 -0.01
C LYS A 185 12.58 -33.54 -1.02
N ASN A 186 13.41 -33.24 -2.03
CA ASN A 186 13.83 -34.25 -3.03
C ASN A 186 14.63 -35.40 -2.41
N GLN A 187 15.52 -35.11 -1.46
CA GLN A 187 16.33 -36.14 -0.81
C GLN A 187 15.48 -37.09 0.05
N LYS A 188 14.40 -36.59 0.66
CA LYS A 188 13.45 -37.38 1.45
C LYS A 188 12.54 -38.27 0.58
N VAL A 189 12.23 -37.85 -0.64
CA VAL A 189 11.45 -38.64 -1.62
C VAL A 189 12.27 -39.79 -2.22
N ILE A 190 13.58 -39.62 -2.39
CA ILE A 190 14.48 -40.67 -2.92
C ILE A 190 14.79 -41.75 -1.86
N SER A 191 14.62 -41.43 -0.57
CA SER A 191 14.85 -42.36 0.56
C SER A 191 13.60 -43.13 1.02
N GLN A 192 12.48 -43.04 0.28
CA GLN A 192 11.25 -43.80 0.50
C GLN A 192 11.01 -44.75 -0.67
#